data_AF-A0A0Q8V882-F1
#
_entry.id   AF-A0A0Q8V882-F1
#
_cell.length_a   1.000
_cell.length_b   1.000
_cell.length_c   1.000
_cell.angle_alpha   90.00
_cell.angle_beta   90.00
_cell.angle_gamma   90.00
#
_symmetry.space_group_name_H-M   'P 1'
#
loop_
_entity.id
_entity.type
_entity.pdbx_description
1 polymer ?
#
loop_
_entity_poly.entity_id
_entity_poly.type
_entity_poly.pdbx_seq_one_letter_code
_entity_poly.pdbx_strand_id
1 'polypeptide(L)'
;MRDRFSDPRIATLAAEGKLMDDNMRRTFIETLEVGEVARAAYSVGAHYWLEAVLTDRALLFIKGAVKPKVVRIALPVEVVRPSSLGKKGTRIETPFGVKTLWGSTLDPDTSKLTAEPTFSGDHPDGLSQPGLDFGLIDVGDCVRRTASEDVVTLKIIGPDSARTNDESGGADGTTGRRSWRQRRVARRAAGRKPRKPKRQRARMERVGFPPSSTIWDISHSCVKCGRVLTNPDSQRHRVGTDCIKWYGSQARKIANPAYDAWTSRKARAEVNRAVEQATLDAEYNRQRTSYVEALERWSQVRAGRV
;
A
#
# COMPACT_ATOMS: atom_id res chain seq x y z
N MET A 1 -12.14 -26.14 -19.28
CA MET A 1 -11.12 -25.07 -19.17
C MET A 1 -9.78 -25.68 -19.53
N ARG A 2 -9.28 -25.46 -20.75
CA ARG A 2 -7.91 -25.85 -21.09
C ARG A 2 -6.96 -25.06 -20.21
N ASP A 3 -5.95 -25.74 -19.71
CA ASP A 3 -4.90 -25.21 -18.85
C ASP A 3 -4.13 -24.12 -19.61
N ARG A 4 -4.66 -22.89 -19.62
CA ARG A 4 -4.00 -21.70 -20.22
C ARG A 4 -2.76 -21.29 -19.43
N PHE A 5 -2.34 -22.11 -18.47
CA PHE A 5 -1.27 -21.85 -17.51
C PHE A 5 0.02 -22.62 -17.82
N SER A 6 0.07 -23.38 -18.92
CA SER A 6 1.24 -24.15 -19.34
C SER A 6 2.12 -23.40 -20.35
N ASP A 7 2.36 -22.09 -20.18
CA ASP A 7 3.34 -21.41 -21.03
C ASP A 7 4.76 -21.91 -20.64
N PRO A 8 5.50 -22.57 -21.55
CA PRO A 8 6.80 -23.13 -21.23
C PRO A 8 7.81 -22.07 -20.78
N ARG A 9 7.63 -20.80 -21.18
CA ARG A 9 8.52 -19.68 -20.83
C ARG A 9 8.51 -19.33 -19.34
N ILE A 10 7.48 -19.75 -18.61
CA ILE A 10 7.32 -19.48 -17.17
C ILE A 10 7.37 -20.74 -16.31
N ALA A 11 7.63 -21.91 -16.91
CA ALA A 11 7.62 -23.20 -16.22
C ALA A 11 8.62 -23.27 -15.05
N THR A 12 9.75 -22.58 -15.19
CA THR A 12 10.78 -22.42 -14.14
C THR A 12 10.21 -21.79 -12.86
N LEU A 13 9.26 -20.85 -12.99
CA LEU A 13 8.68 -20.13 -11.86
C LEU A 13 7.60 -20.93 -11.13
N ALA A 14 7.17 -22.09 -11.66
CA ALA A 14 6.16 -22.93 -11.00
C ALA A 14 6.59 -23.35 -9.58
N ALA A 15 7.90 -23.54 -9.36
CA ALA A 15 8.47 -23.87 -8.06
C ALA A 15 8.44 -22.72 -7.05
N GLU A 16 8.27 -21.47 -7.51
CA GLU A 16 8.35 -20.30 -6.63
C GLU A 16 7.01 -19.97 -5.97
N GLY A 17 5.91 -20.63 -6.36
CA GLY A 17 4.61 -20.62 -5.68
C GLY A 17 3.97 -19.25 -5.47
N LYS A 18 4.56 -18.19 -6.03
CA LYS A 18 4.35 -16.79 -5.60
C LYS A 18 3.98 -15.80 -6.69
N LEU A 19 3.84 -16.21 -7.95
CA LEU A 19 3.23 -15.33 -8.96
C LEU A 19 1.73 -15.18 -8.63
N MET A 20 1.39 -14.14 -7.86
CA MET A 20 0.07 -13.94 -7.31
C MET A 20 -0.80 -13.04 -8.21
N ASP A 21 -2.05 -13.49 -8.41
CA ASP A 21 -3.08 -12.98 -9.32
C ASP A 21 -2.91 -13.37 -10.81
N ASP A 22 -3.97 -13.95 -11.37
CA ASP A 22 -4.05 -14.37 -12.78
C ASP A 22 -3.85 -13.19 -13.74
N ASN A 23 -4.25 -11.97 -13.34
CA ASN A 23 -4.07 -10.77 -14.16
C ASN A 23 -2.59 -10.38 -14.25
N MET A 24 -1.86 -10.40 -13.13
CA MET A 24 -0.41 -10.11 -13.12
C MET A 24 0.34 -11.12 -13.99
N ARG A 25 -0.02 -12.41 -13.88
CA ARG A 25 0.57 -13.48 -14.70
C ARG A 25 0.28 -13.29 -16.18
N ARG A 26 -0.96 -12.96 -16.55
CA ARG A 26 -1.34 -12.73 -17.95
C ARG A 26 -0.53 -11.58 -18.54
N THR A 27 -0.50 -10.43 -17.87
CA THR A 27 0.25 -9.26 -18.36
C THR A 27 1.74 -9.51 -18.43
N PHE A 28 2.30 -10.28 -17.50
CA PHE A 28 3.68 -10.75 -17.58
C PHE A 28 3.94 -11.55 -18.86
N ILE A 29 3.13 -12.59 -19.13
CA ILE A 29 3.25 -13.44 -20.33
C ILE A 29 3.13 -12.62 -21.62
N GLU A 30 2.23 -11.65 -21.66
CA GLU A 30 2.02 -10.75 -22.81
C GLU A 30 3.20 -9.79 -23.03
N THR A 31 3.98 -9.50 -21.98
CA THR A 31 5.14 -8.59 -22.07
C THR A 31 6.44 -9.32 -22.41
N LEU A 32 6.47 -10.66 -22.30
CA LEU A 32 7.65 -11.45 -22.66
C LEU A 32 7.90 -11.40 -24.17
N GLU A 33 9.11 -11.04 -24.55
CA GLU A 33 9.57 -11.09 -25.93
C GLU A 33 9.62 -12.53 -26.45
N VAL A 34 9.67 -12.68 -27.78
CA VAL A 34 9.78 -14.00 -28.42
C VAL A 34 11.11 -14.66 -28.01
N GLY A 35 11.00 -15.85 -27.42
CA GLY A 35 12.14 -16.62 -26.91
C GLY A 35 12.65 -16.20 -25.54
N GLU A 36 12.07 -15.19 -24.89
CA GLU A 36 12.45 -14.77 -23.55
C GLU A 36 11.94 -15.77 -22.49
N VAL A 37 12.82 -16.17 -21.55
CA VAL A 37 12.52 -17.17 -20.54
C VAL A 37 12.70 -16.60 -19.13
N ALA A 38 11.71 -16.82 -18.27
CA ALA A 38 11.79 -16.41 -16.87
C ALA A 38 12.79 -17.27 -16.09
N ARG A 39 13.60 -16.64 -15.23
CA ARG A 39 14.69 -17.29 -14.48
C ARG A 39 14.48 -17.28 -12.98
N ALA A 40 13.90 -16.21 -12.43
CA ALA A 40 13.67 -16.03 -11.00
C ALA A 40 12.61 -14.95 -10.76
N ALA A 41 11.82 -15.06 -9.68
CA ALA A 41 10.90 -14.03 -9.22
C ALA A 41 11.25 -13.58 -7.79
N TYR A 42 11.32 -12.26 -7.61
CA TYR A 42 11.64 -11.61 -6.35
C TYR A 42 10.43 -10.85 -5.82
N SER A 43 10.30 -10.84 -4.49
CA SER A 43 9.34 -9.99 -3.81
C SER A 43 9.93 -8.59 -3.60
N VAL A 44 9.20 -7.54 -3.96
CA VAL A 44 9.70 -6.16 -3.86
C VAL A 44 9.13 -5.45 -2.62
N GLY A 45 9.86 -5.52 -1.52
CA GLY A 45 9.46 -4.90 -0.24
C GLY A 45 8.16 -5.43 0.37
N ALA A 46 7.63 -4.75 1.38
CA ALA A 46 6.37 -5.12 2.05
C ALA A 46 5.11 -4.76 1.24
N HIS A 47 5.26 -4.44 -0.05
CA HIS A 47 4.14 -4.13 -0.91
C HIS A 47 3.67 -5.41 -1.57
N TYR A 48 2.55 -5.96 -1.08
CA TYR A 48 1.89 -7.18 -1.57
C TYR A 48 1.51 -7.17 -3.07
N TRP A 49 1.84 -6.13 -3.83
CA TRP A 49 1.36 -5.87 -5.20
C TRP A 49 2.47 -5.41 -6.15
N LEU A 50 3.73 -5.69 -5.79
CA LEU A 50 4.90 -5.40 -6.62
C LEU A 50 5.83 -6.61 -6.64
N GLU A 51 5.90 -7.25 -7.80
CA GLU A 51 6.80 -8.38 -8.06
C GLU A 51 7.84 -7.96 -9.09
N ALA A 52 9.03 -8.55 -9.00
CA ALA A 52 10.07 -8.38 -10.00
C ALA A 52 10.44 -9.76 -10.54
N VAL A 53 10.35 -9.96 -11.84
CA VAL A 53 10.70 -11.21 -12.49
C VAL A 53 11.94 -10.99 -13.34
N LEU A 54 13.01 -11.72 -13.03
CA LEU A 54 14.21 -11.77 -13.84
C LEU A 54 14.00 -12.75 -14.98
N THR A 55 14.22 -12.27 -16.19
CA THR A 55 14.32 -13.08 -17.39
C THR A 55 15.79 -13.20 -17.79
N ASP A 56 16.06 -13.90 -18.88
CA ASP A 56 17.39 -13.93 -19.52
C ASP A 56 17.78 -12.61 -20.20
N ARG A 57 16.83 -11.67 -20.41
CA ARG A 57 17.08 -10.39 -21.09
C ARG A 57 16.93 -9.15 -20.21
N ALA A 58 16.04 -9.20 -19.22
CA ALA A 58 15.65 -8.03 -18.46
C ALA A 58 15.14 -8.38 -17.05
N LEU A 59 15.04 -7.36 -16.20
CA LEU A 59 14.27 -7.41 -14.97
C LEU A 59 12.93 -6.72 -15.19
N LEU A 60 11.84 -7.48 -15.08
CA LEU A 60 10.47 -7.02 -15.29
C LEU A 60 9.78 -6.72 -13.96
N PHE A 61 9.46 -5.44 -13.71
CA PHE A 61 8.69 -5.00 -12.55
C PHE A 61 7.20 -4.96 -12.86
N ILE A 62 6.40 -5.76 -12.15
CA ILE A 62 4.96 -5.86 -12.35
C ILE A 62 4.27 -5.17 -11.17
N LYS A 63 3.55 -4.08 -11.43
CA LYS A 63 2.89 -3.25 -10.41
C LYS A 63 1.37 -3.24 -10.56
N GLY A 64 0.68 -3.59 -9.48
CA GLY A 64 -0.77 -3.41 -9.32
C GLY A 64 -1.59 -4.67 -9.63
N ALA A 65 -2.61 -4.96 -8.81
CA ALA A 65 -3.44 -6.15 -8.93
C ALA A 65 -4.49 -6.07 -10.04
N VAL A 66 -5.24 -4.96 -10.09
CA VAL A 66 -6.41 -4.81 -10.98
C VAL A 66 -6.02 -4.40 -12.39
N LYS A 67 -4.96 -3.60 -12.52
CA LYS A 67 -4.41 -3.12 -13.80
C LYS A 67 -2.89 -3.21 -13.72
N PRO A 68 -2.34 -4.42 -13.79
CA PRO A 68 -0.89 -4.62 -13.76
C PRO A 68 -0.22 -3.80 -14.86
N LYS A 69 0.83 -3.08 -14.48
CA LYS A 69 1.74 -2.41 -15.41
C LYS A 69 3.11 -3.05 -15.28
N VAL A 70 3.72 -3.37 -16.42
CA VAL A 70 5.06 -3.96 -16.47
C VAL A 70 6.06 -2.89 -16.89
N VAL A 71 7.18 -2.80 -16.17
CA VAL A 71 8.32 -1.96 -16.53
C VAL A 71 9.53 -2.84 -16.72
N ARG A 72 10.15 -2.72 -17.89
CA ARG A 72 11.33 -3.47 -18.29
C ARG A 72 12.58 -2.69 -17.93
N ILE A 73 13.51 -3.33 -17.22
CA ILE A 73 14.81 -2.78 -16.85
C ILE A 73 15.88 -3.65 -17.50
N ALA A 74 16.76 -3.05 -18.30
CA ALA A 74 17.85 -3.76 -18.95
C ALA A 74 18.86 -4.29 -17.91
N LEU A 75 19.46 -5.44 -18.20
CA LEU A 75 20.59 -5.98 -17.44
C LEU A 75 21.92 -5.39 -17.96
N PRO A 76 22.98 -5.27 -17.14
CA PRO A 76 23.00 -5.55 -15.70
C PRO A 76 22.30 -4.44 -14.89
N VAL A 77 21.67 -4.81 -13.77
CA VAL A 77 21.01 -3.83 -12.88
C VAL A 77 22.01 -3.27 -11.89
N GLU A 78 21.97 -1.96 -11.65
CA GLU A 78 22.82 -1.31 -10.66
C GLU A 78 22.42 -1.71 -9.23
N VAL A 79 23.31 -2.44 -8.56
CA VAL A 79 23.13 -2.89 -7.18
C VAL A 79 23.69 -1.85 -6.22
N VAL A 80 22.80 -1.12 -5.57
CA VAL A 80 23.13 -0.13 -4.52
C VAL A 80 23.64 -0.82 -3.25
N ARG A 81 23.08 -1.98 -2.90
CA ARG A 81 23.52 -2.75 -1.73
C ARG A 81 23.30 -4.24 -1.96
N PRO A 82 24.36 -5.07 -1.98
CA PRO A 82 24.20 -6.51 -2.11
C PRO A 82 23.50 -7.11 -0.88
N SER A 83 22.94 -8.30 -1.05
CA SER A 83 22.51 -9.13 0.08
C SER A 83 23.70 -9.37 1.02
N SER A 84 23.45 -9.41 2.32
CA SER A 84 24.48 -9.72 3.31
C SER A 84 24.02 -10.93 4.12
N LEU A 85 24.95 -11.66 4.74
CA LEU A 85 24.67 -12.92 5.46
C LEU A 85 23.51 -12.86 6.48
N GLY A 86 23.12 -11.67 6.96
CA GLY A 86 21.96 -11.46 7.84
C GLY A 86 20.70 -10.87 7.20
N LYS A 87 20.74 -10.43 5.93
CA LYS A 87 19.63 -9.79 5.22
C LYS A 87 19.43 -10.44 3.85
N LYS A 88 18.33 -11.16 3.69
CA LYS A 88 17.93 -11.88 2.46
C LYS A 88 17.44 -10.96 1.32
N GLY A 89 17.96 -9.74 1.23
CA GLY A 89 17.49 -8.80 0.21
C GLY A 89 18.57 -7.87 -0.33
N THR A 90 18.47 -7.61 -1.63
CA THR A 90 19.40 -6.80 -2.42
C THR A 90 18.71 -5.51 -2.82
N ARG A 91 19.39 -4.37 -2.61
CA ARG A 91 18.87 -3.07 -3.02
C ARG A 91 19.39 -2.71 -4.39
N ILE A 92 18.47 -2.38 -5.28
CA ILE A 92 18.77 -1.96 -6.65
C ILE A 92 18.18 -0.59 -6.92
N GLU A 93 18.83 0.15 -7.81
CA GLU A 93 18.28 1.38 -8.36
C GLU A 93 17.32 1.05 -9.52
N THR A 94 16.17 1.73 -9.54
CA THR A 94 15.14 1.53 -10.57
C THR A 94 14.57 2.88 -10.96
N PRO A 95 13.83 2.99 -12.08
CA PRO A 95 13.08 4.20 -12.41
C PRO A 95 12.08 4.65 -11.32
N PHE A 96 11.75 3.76 -10.39
CA PHE A 96 10.88 4.03 -9.24
C PHE A 96 11.65 4.33 -7.94
N GLY A 97 12.93 4.66 -8.04
CA GLY A 97 13.87 4.83 -6.94
C GLY A 97 14.44 3.51 -6.44
N VAL A 98 15.10 3.56 -5.27
CA VAL A 98 15.76 2.38 -4.69
C VAL A 98 14.72 1.37 -4.18
N LYS A 99 14.80 0.13 -4.66
CA LYS A 99 13.92 -1.00 -4.27
C LYS A 99 14.73 -2.11 -3.62
N THR A 100 14.12 -2.82 -2.67
CA THR A 100 14.70 -4.02 -2.05
C THR A 100 14.03 -5.25 -2.64
N LEU A 101 14.80 -6.06 -3.35
CA LEU A 101 14.41 -7.37 -3.84
C LEU A 101 14.71 -8.41 -2.76
N TRP A 102 13.71 -9.15 -2.33
CA TRP A 102 13.88 -10.28 -1.42
C TRP A 102 14.08 -11.55 -2.23
N GLY A 103 15.12 -12.31 -1.86
CA GLY A 103 15.66 -13.42 -2.63
C GLY A 103 14.62 -14.40 -3.17
N SER A 104 14.86 -14.84 -4.39
CA SER A 104 14.13 -15.89 -5.10
C SER A 104 14.59 -17.27 -4.58
N THR A 105 13.76 -18.30 -4.69
CA THR A 105 14.22 -19.68 -4.39
C THR A 105 15.22 -20.16 -5.45
N LEU A 106 15.07 -19.69 -6.69
CA LEU A 106 15.93 -20.00 -7.84
C LEU A 106 17.19 -19.12 -7.91
N ASP A 107 17.24 -18.03 -7.14
CA ASP A 107 18.36 -17.11 -7.03
C ASP A 107 18.45 -16.51 -5.61
N PRO A 108 18.86 -17.30 -4.61
CA PRO A 108 18.85 -16.90 -3.20
C PRO A 108 19.84 -15.77 -2.91
N ASP A 109 20.97 -15.75 -3.63
CA ASP A 109 22.05 -14.78 -3.42
C ASP A 109 21.93 -13.56 -4.34
N THR A 110 20.92 -13.53 -5.22
CA THR A 110 20.67 -12.46 -6.20
C THR A 110 21.83 -12.21 -7.18
N SER A 111 22.72 -13.20 -7.35
CA SER A 111 23.94 -13.05 -8.16
C SER A 111 23.63 -12.92 -9.65
N LYS A 112 22.45 -13.34 -10.09
CA LYS A 112 22.02 -13.25 -11.49
C LYS A 112 21.63 -11.83 -11.92
N LEU A 113 21.41 -10.90 -10.98
CA LEU A 113 21.03 -9.50 -11.28
C LEU A 113 22.16 -8.68 -11.89
N THR A 114 23.41 -9.02 -11.55
CA THR A 114 24.62 -8.33 -12.00
C THR A 114 25.32 -9.04 -13.15
N ALA A 115 24.87 -10.25 -13.49
CA ALA A 115 25.43 -10.98 -14.60
C ALA A 115 25.03 -10.30 -15.93
N GLU A 116 25.98 -10.19 -16.86
CA GLU A 116 25.63 -9.84 -18.22
C GLU A 116 24.69 -10.91 -18.80
N PRO A 117 23.68 -10.52 -19.59
CA PRO A 117 22.73 -11.47 -20.17
C PRO A 117 23.50 -12.50 -21.00
N THR A 118 23.56 -13.72 -20.50
CA THR A 118 24.21 -14.84 -21.21
C THR A 118 23.26 -15.29 -22.30
N PHE A 119 23.34 -14.65 -23.47
CA PHE A 119 22.54 -15.04 -24.62
C PHE A 119 23.06 -16.37 -25.16
N SER A 120 22.45 -17.47 -24.73
CA SER A 120 22.82 -18.82 -25.17
C SER A 120 22.11 -19.25 -26.46
N GLY A 121 21.65 -18.29 -27.27
CA GLY A 121 20.98 -18.55 -28.55
C GLY A 121 21.93 -18.30 -29.71
N ASP A 122 22.11 -19.28 -30.57
CA ASP A 122 22.60 -19.07 -31.94
C ASP A 122 21.70 -18.02 -32.60
N HIS A 123 22.18 -16.78 -32.65
CA HIS A 123 21.47 -15.70 -33.33
C HIS A 123 21.92 -15.74 -34.80
N PRO A 124 21.04 -16.11 -35.76
CA PRO A 124 21.35 -15.88 -37.16
C PRO A 124 21.36 -14.37 -37.41
N ASP A 125 22.52 -13.87 -37.82
CA ASP A 125 22.80 -12.59 -38.48
C ASP A 125 22.26 -11.28 -37.85
N GLY A 126 23.12 -10.69 -37.00
CA GLY A 126 23.83 -9.44 -37.35
C GLY A 126 23.03 -8.17 -37.66
N LEU A 127 22.42 -7.53 -36.66
CA LEU A 127 22.18 -6.08 -36.67
C LEU A 127 22.30 -5.50 -35.25
N SER A 128 23.43 -4.88 -34.95
CA SER A 128 23.64 -4.10 -33.72
C SER A 128 23.01 -2.71 -33.87
N GLN A 129 22.07 -2.35 -33.00
CA GLN A 129 21.66 -0.96 -32.78
C GLN A 129 21.97 -0.53 -31.34
N PRO A 130 22.77 0.54 -31.13
CA PRO A 130 22.89 1.19 -29.84
C PRO A 130 21.94 2.40 -29.76
N GLY A 131 21.09 2.43 -28.73
CA GLY A 131 20.25 3.59 -28.40
C GLY A 131 18.93 3.19 -27.75
N LEU A 132 18.97 2.79 -26.46
CA LEU A 132 17.75 2.49 -25.71
C LEU A 132 17.24 3.75 -24.99
N ASP A 133 16.24 4.37 -25.61
CA ASP A 133 15.25 5.18 -24.91
C ASP A 133 14.42 4.27 -23.99
N PHE A 134 14.14 4.73 -22.77
CA PHE A 134 13.27 4.04 -21.81
C PHE A 134 11.82 4.03 -22.32
N GLY A 135 11.48 3.05 -23.15
CA GLY A 135 10.13 2.83 -23.64
C GLY A 135 9.20 2.37 -22.52
N LEU A 136 8.39 3.29 -21.99
CA LEU A 136 7.23 2.95 -21.19
C LEU A 136 6.16 2.36 -22.12
N ILE A 137 6.07 1.02 -22.18
CA ILE A 137 5.01 0.35 -22.93
C ILE A 137 3.73 0.40 -22.10
N ASP A 138 2.83 1.35 -22.40
CA ASP A 138 1.49 1.38 -21.83
C ASP A 138 0.56 0.49 -22.65
N VAL A 139 0.38 -0.77 -22.24
CA VAL A 139 -0.51 -1.77 -22.91
C VAL A 139 -1.98 -1.51 -22.56
N GLY A 140 -2.39 -0.24 -22.59
CA GLY A 140 -3.52 0.26 -21.82
C GLY A 140 -4.73 0.73 -22.61
N ASP A 141 -5.04 0.21 -23.81
CA ASP A 141 -6.23 0.67 -24.56
C ASP A 141 -6.83 -0.39 -25.50
N CYS A 142 -7.33 -1.51 -24.96
CA CYS A 142 -8.17 -2.45 -25.74
C CYS A 142 -9.09 -3.33 -24.86
N VAL A 143 -9.89 -2.78 -23.94
CA VAL A 143 -11.07 -3.51 -23.43
C VAL A 143 -12.24 -2.55 -23.17
N ARG A 144 -13.17 -2.52 -24.13
CA ARG A 144 -14.51 -1.93 -23.99
C ARG A 144 -15.42 -2.94 -23.28
N ARG A 145 -16.06 -2.47 -22.19
CA ARG A 145 -17.35 -2.87 -21.55
C ARG A 145 -17.80 -4.34 -21.61
N THR A 146 -18.12 -4.91 -20.44
CA THR A 146 -19.50 -5.22 -19.98
C THR A 146 -19.52 -5.74 -18.54
N ALA A 147 -20.71 -5.67 -17.90
CA ALA A 147 -21.12 -6.09 -16.55
C ALA A 147 -20.84 -5.05 -15.44
N SER A 148 -21.82 -4.31 -14.91
CA SER A 148 -23.05 -4.66 -14.16
C SER A 148 -22.73 -5.31 -12.81
N GLU A 149 -22.66 -4.50 -11.77
CA GLU A 149 -22.85 -4.96 -10.39
C GLU A 149 -23.21 -3.78 -9.48
N ASP A 150 -24.16 -4.08 -8.60
CA ASP A 150 -25.01 -3.16 -7.86
C ASP A 150 -24.27 -2.39 -6.77
N VAL A 151 -24.17 -1.07 -6.95
CA VAL A 151 -23.85 -0.14 -5.87
C VAL A 151 -25.15 0.36 -5.30
N VAL A 152 -25.54 -0.19 -4.14
CA VAL A 152 -26.56 0.36 -3.25
C VAL A 152 -26.11 1.76 -2.84
N THR A 153 -26.57 2.74 -3.61
CA THR A 153 -26.37 4.15 -3.35
C THR A 153 -27.48 4.56 -2.38
N LEU A 154 -27.14 4.70 -1.10
CA LEU A 154 -28.02 5.36 -0.13
C LEU A 154 -28.23 6.81 -0.59
N LYS A 155 -29.33 7.03 -1.31
CA LYS A 155 -29.89 8.35 -1.62
C LYS A 155 -30.24 9.01 -0.28
N ILE A 156 -29.39 9.95 0.15
CA ILE A 156 -29.80 10.97 1.10
C ILE A 156 -30.79 11.85 0.34
N ILE A 157 -32.07 11.67 0.65
CA ILE A 157 -33.17 12.50 0.18
C ILE A 157 -32.97 13.88 0.81
N GLY A 158 -32.36 14.79 0.06
CA GLY A 158 -32.46 16.22 0.33
C GLY A 158 -33.85 16.70 -0.10
N PRO A 159 -34.48 17.64 0.61
CA PRO A 159 -35.82 18.11 0.30
C PRO A 159 -35.85 18.70 -1.11
N ASP A 160 -36.82 18.20 -1.89
CA ASP A 160 -37.15 18.60 -3.25
C ASP A 160 -37.30 20.12 -3.35
N SER A 161 -36.27 20.76 -3.90
CA SER A 161 -36.40 22.08 -4.50
C SER A 161 -36.80 21.84 -5.94
N ALA A 162 -38.11 21.93 -6.19
CA ALA A 162 -38.71 22.00 -7.51
C ALA A 162 -37.98 23.09 -8.32
N ARG A 163 -37.10 22.67 -9.23
CA ARG A 163 -36.50 23.53 -10.24
C ARG A 163 -37.41 23.45 -11.45
N THR A 164 -38.36 24.38 -11.51
CA THR A 164 -39.04 24.72 -12.75
C THR A 164 -37.99 25.25 -13.72
N ASN A 165 -37.79 24.52 -14.81
CA ASN A 165 -37.09 25.04 -15.97
C ASN A 165 -38.06 25.97 -16.70
N ASP A 166 -38.17 27.22 -16.22
CA ASP A 166 -38.72 28.30 -17.02
C ASP A 166 -37.61 28.78 -17.98
N GLU A 167 -37.63 28.20 -19.17
CA GLU A 167 -37.02 28.75 -20.37
C GLU A 167 -37.81 29.99 -20.80
N SER A 168 -37.53 31.15 -20.22
CA SER A 168 -38.01 32.45 -20.75
C SER A 168 -37.30 33.60 -20.05
N GLY A 169 -36.31 34.23 -20.69
CA GLY A 169 -35.72 35.45 -20.13
C GLY A 169 -34.49 36.00 -20.86
N GLY A 170 -34.74 36.76 -21.93
CA GLY A 170 -34.03 38.00 -22.26
C GLY A 170 -32.49 37.95 -22.34
N ALA A 171 -31.98 37.69 -23.54
CA ALA A 171 -30.60 37.96 -23.92
C ALA A 171 -30.33 39.47 -24.12
N ASP A 172 -30.57 40.30 -23.09
CA ASP A 172 -30.35 41.75 -23.18
C ASP A 172 -29.39 42.26 -22.10
N GLY A 173 -28.16 41.76 -22.18
CA GLY A 173 -27.07 42.13 -21.29
C GLY A 173 -25.75 41.94 -21.99
N THR A 174 -25.43 42.81 -22.95
CA THR A 174 -24.06 43.07 -23.41
C THR A 174 -23.20 43.49 -22.23
N THR A 175 -22.77 42.53 -21.43
CA THR A 175 -21.70 42.70 -20.45
C THR A 175 -20.43 42.92 -21.25
N GLY A 176 -20.18 44.19 -21.59
CA GLY A 176 -19.04 44.63 -22.38
C GLY A 176 -17.78 43.89 -21.92
N ARG A 177 -17.22 43.10 -22.83
CA ARG A 177 -16.11 42.18 -22.55
C ARG A 177 -14.96 43.02 -21.99
N ARG A 178 -14.70 42.89 -20.68
CA ARG A 178 -13.70 43.73 -20.00
C ARG A 178 -12.36 43.66 -20.71
N SER A 179 -11.74 44.83 -20.89
CA SER A 179 -10.41 44.90 -21.47
C SER A 179 -9.42 44.11 -20.63
N TRP A 180 -8.35 43.62 -21.26
CA TRP A 180 -7.30 42.88 -20.54
C TRP A 180 -6.70 43.70 -19.38
N ARG A 181 -6.55 45.03 -19.56
CA ARG A 181 -6.06 45.95 -18.52
C ARG A 181 -6.98 45.97 -17.31
N GLN A 182 -8.29 46.09 -17.50
CA GLN A 182 -9.28 46.04 -16.40
C GLN A 182 -9.23 44.71 -15.65
N ARG A 183 -9.10 43.58 -16.36
CA ARG A 183 -8.95 42.25 -15.74
C ARG A 183 -7.65 42.10 -14.93
N ARG A 184 -6.57 42.78 -15.31
CA ARG A 184 -5.29 42.77 -14.58
C ARG A 184 -5.37 43.61 -13.32
N VAL A 185 -5.99 44.79 -13.38
CA VAL A 185 -6.23 45.65 -12.21
C VAL A 185 -7.12 44.96 -11.19
N ALA A 186 -8.26 44.38 -11.62
CA ALA A 186 -9.16 43.64 -10.74
C ALA A 186 -8.48 42.42 -10.06
N ARG A 187 -7.57 41.72 -10.77
CA ARG A 187 -6.77 40.64 -10.17
C ARG A 187 -5.77 41.13 -9.11
N ARG A 188 -5.15 42.30 -9.32
CA ARG A 188 -4.25 42.90 -8.33
C ARG A 188 -5.04 43.37 -7.10
N ALA A 189 -6.18 44.02 -7.30
CA ALA A 189 -7.06 44.48 -6.22
C ALA A 189 -7.61 43.31 -5.39
N ALA A 190 -8.05 42.22 -6.04
CA ALA A 190 -8.55 41.04 -5.33
C ALA A 190 -7.47 40.29 -4.52
N GLY A 191 -6.18 40.51 -4.80
CA GLY A 191 -5.11 39.82 -4.10
C GLY A 191 -5.11 38.29 -4.30
N ARG A 192 -4.52 37.57 -3.34
CA ARG A 192 -4.41 36.10 -3.40
C ARG A 192 -5.76 35.45 -3.05
N LYS A 193 -6.12 34.41 -3.81
CA LYS A 193 -7.30 33.58 -3.51
C LYS A 193 -7.16 33.00 -2.09
N PRO A 194 -8.21 33.08 -1.24
CA PRO A 194 -8.21 32.43 0.07
C PRO A 194 -7.81 30.95 -0.04
N ARG A 195 -7.07 30.45 0.95
CA ARG A 195 -6.67 29.04 1.00
C ARG A 195 -7.78 28.19 1.60
N LYS A 196 -8.11 27.08 0.95
CA LYS A 196 -9.09 26.13 1.47
C LYS A 196 -8.56 25.53 2.78
N PRO A 197 -9.35 25.53 3.88
CA PRO A 197 -8.94 24.91 5.13
C PRO A 197 -8.75 23.40 4.93
N LYS A 198 -7.85 22.80 5.71
CA LYS A 198 -7.56 21.36 5.67
C LYS A 198 -8.11 20.71 6.93
N ARG A 199 -8.81 19.59 6.77
CA ARG A 199 -9.29 18.81 7.91
C ARG A 199 -8.12 18.15 8.60
N GLN A 200 -7.95 18.43 9.89
CA GLN A 200 -6.93 17.81 10.72
C GLN A 200 -7.45 16.47 11.28
N ARG A 201 -6.52 15.61 11.70
CA ARG A 201 -6.85 14.31 12.31
C ARG A 201 -6.16 14.21 13.67
N ALA A 202 -6.94 13.92 14.70
CA ALA A 202 -6.42 13.64 16.03
C ALA A 202 -5.59 12.35 16.00
N ARG A 203 -4.48 12.36 16.72
CA ARG A 203 -3.61 11.18 16.85
C ARG A 203 -3.98 10.44 18.12
N MET A 204 -3.93 9.11 18.08
CA MET A 204 -4.09 8.32 19.31
C MET A 204 -2.83 8.46 20.16
N GLU A 205 -3.01 8.58 21.47
CA GLU A 205 -1.91 8.49 22.43
C GLU A 205 -1.18 7.14 22.32
N ARG A 206 0.13 7.11 22.55
CA ARG A 206 0.93 5.88 22.43
C ARG A 206 0.75 5.01 23.67
N VAL A 207 -0.08 3.96 23.55
CA VAL A 207 -0.43 3.04 24.66
C VAL A 207 0.62 1.95 24.92
N GLY A 208 1.60 1.78 24.02
CA GLY A 208 2.59 0.69 24.07
C GLY A 208 2.07 -0.63 23.51
N PHE A 209 2.93 -1.65 23.48
CA PHE A 209 2.56 -2.98 22.95
C PHE A 209 1.62 -3.72 23.92
N PRO A 210 0.64 -4.48 23.41
CA PRO A 210 -0.20 -5.32 24.25
C PRO A 210 0.65 -6.43 24.88
N PRO A 211 0.57 -6.65 26.21
CA PRO A 211 1.11 -7.86 26.82
C PRO A 211 0.26 -9.08 26.39
N SER A 212 0.69 -10.30 26.71
CA SER A 212 -0.14 -11.49 26.45
C SER A 212 -1.43 -11.44 27.25
N SER A 213 -2.56 -11.89 26.67
CA SER A 213 -3.85 -11.93 27.36
C SER A 213 -3.88 -12.90 28.53
N THR A 214 -3.05 -13.94 28.48
CA THR A 214 -2.89 -14.94 29.54
C THR A 214 -1.42 -15.10 29.90
N ILE A 215 -1.17 -15.50 31.15
CA ILE A 215 0.14 -15.88 31.68
C ILE A 215 0.05 -17.24 32.35
N TRP A 216 1.18 -17.93 32.50
CA TRP A 216 1.21 -19.16 33.28
C TRP A 216 1.00 -18.84 34.75
N ASP A 217 0.14 -19.61 35.42
CA ASP A 217 0.01 -19.54 36.87
C ASP A 217 1.20 -20.25 37.51
N ILE A 218 2.09 -19.47 38.12
CA ILE A 218 3.32 -19.96 38.74
C ILE A 218 3.02 -20.24 40.21
N SER A 219 3.42 -21.42 40.71
CA SER A 219 3.31 -21.75 42.12
C SER A 219 4.68 -21.94 42.75
N HIS A 220 4.91 -21.33 43.92
CA HIS A 220 6.18 -21.48 44.66
C HIS A 220 6.20 -22.73 45.55
N SER A 221 5.10 -23.47 45.64
CA SER A 221 5.01 -24.74 46.34
C SER A 221 4.27 -25.77 45.49
N CYS A 222 4.59 -27.05 45.68
CA CYS A 222 3.94 -28.14 44.97
C CYS A 222 2.49 -28.22 45.40
N VAL A 223 1.55 -28.05 44.47
CA VAL A 223 0.10 -28.11 44.79
C VAL A 223 -0.37 -29.48 45.27
N LYS A 224 0.47 -30.53 45.16
CA LYS A 224 0.17 -31.89 45.63
C LYS A 224 0.78 -32.21 47.00
N CYS A 225 2.04 -31.84 47.25
CA CYS A 225 2.75 -32.22 48.49
C CYS A 225 3.22 -31.04 49.36
N GLY A 226 2.97 -29.80 48.95
CA GLY A 226 3.36 -28.59 49.69
C GLY A 226 4.85 -28.23 49.63
N ARG A 227 5.73 -29.09 49.11
CA ARG A 227 7.18 -28.83 49.01
C ARG A 227 7.46 -27.55 48.21
N VAL A 228 8.36 -26.70 48.69
CA VAL A 228 8.79 -25.47 47.99
C VAL A 228 9.44 -25.82 46.65
N LEU A 229 9.06 -25.10 45.61
CA LEU A 229 9.56 -25.26 44.24
C LEU A 229 10.59 -24.17 43.94
N THR A 230 11.84 -24.59 43.70
CA THR A 230 12.94 -23.66 43.36
C THR A 230 13.21 -23.62 41.86
N ASN A 231 12.93 -24.71 41.14
CA ASN A 231 13.11 -24.77 39.69
C ASN A 231 11.95 -24.04 38.96
N PRO A 232 12.24 -23.08 38.05
CA PRO A 232 11.22 -22.32 37.33
C PRO A 232 10.27 -23.20 36.49
N ASP A 233 10.75 -24.30 35.91
CA ASP A 233 9.90 -25.22 35.16
C ASP A 233 8.94 -25.96 36.10
N SER A 234 9.41 -26.39 37.27
CA SER A 234 8.54 -26.98 38.29
C SER A 234 7.50 -25.98 38.79
N GLN A 235 7.90 -24.72 39.00
CA GLN A 235 6.96 -23.66 39.40
C GLN A 235 5.88 -23.42 38.34
N ARG A 236 6.25 -23.44 37.05
CA ARG A 236 5.32 -23.35 35.92
C ARG A 236 4.39 -24.54 35.82
N HIS A 237 4.90 -25.76 36.07
CA HIS A 237 4.07 -26.97 36.14
C HIS A 237 3.28 -27.08 37.44
N ARG A 238 3.57 -26.21 38.43
CA ARG A 238 2.96 -26.13 39.78
C ARG A 238 3.15 -27.39 40.62
N VAL A 239 4.01 -28.31 40.20
CA VAL A 239 4.30 -29.58 40.88
C VAL A 239 5.80 -29.85 40.85
N GLY A 240 6.30 -30.51 41.90
CA GLY A 240 7.69 -30.96 41.98
C GLY A 240 8.00 -32.08 40.99
N THR A 241 9.29 -32.30 40.72
CA THR A 241 9.79 -33.32 39.79
C THR A 241 9.40 -34.76 40.14
N ASP A 242 9.22 -35.07 41.43
CA ASP A 242 8.72 -36.39 41.84
C ASP A 242 7.21 -36.49 41.60
N CYS A 243 6.46 -35.45 42.00
CA CYS A 243 5.01 -35.42 41.87
C CYS A 243 4.55 -35.39 40.41
N ILE A 244 5.30 -34.78 39.49
CA ILE A 244 4.92 -34.73 38.07
C ILE A 244 4.89 -36.13 37.44
N LYS A 245 5.72 -37.08 37.92
CA LYS A 245 5.73 -38.47 37.43
C LYS A 245 4.44 -39.21 37.77
N TRP A 246 3.85 -38.93 38.93
CA TRP A 246 2.66 -39.62 39.43
C TRP A 246 1.35 -38.90 39.06
N TYR A 247 1.35 -37.57 39.12
CA TYR A 247 0.13 -36.75 38.98
C TYR A 247 0.09 -35.93 37.68
N GLY A 248 1.11 -36.04 36.83
CA GLY A 248 1.26 -35.24 35.62
C GLY A 248 1.45 -33.75 35.89
N SER A 249 1.52 -32.96 34.82
CA SER A 249 1.61 -31.51 34.93
C SER A 249 0.28 -30.90 35.39
N GLN A 250 0.37 -29.91 36.29
CA GLN A 250 -0.77 -29.11 36.74
C GLN A 250 -0.69 -27.67 36.21
N ALA A 251 0.03 -27.46 35.10
CA ALA A 251 0.19 -26.14 34.48
C ALA A 251 -1.18 -25.60 34.03
N ARG A 252 -1.50 -24.37 34.43
CA ARG A 252 -2.68 -23.66 33.95
C ARG A 252 -2.32 -22.25 33.52
N LYS A 253 -3.09 -21.71 32.58
CA LYS A 253 -3.01 -20.31 32.19
C LYS A 253 -4.08 -19.53 32.95
N ILE A 254 -3.72 -18.36 33.47
CA ILE A 254 -4.62 -17.41 34.11
C ILE A 254 -4.67 -16.11 33.30
N ALA A 255 -5.71 -15.31 33.51
CA ALA A 255 -5.81 -13.99 32.91
C ALA A 255 -4.64 -13.11 33.36
N ASN A 256 -4.08 -12.34 32.43
CA ASN A 256 -2.99 -11.43 32.74
C ASN A 256 -3.54 -10.07 33.18
N PRO A 257 -3.39 -9.66 34.46
CA PRO A 257 -3.89 -8.36 34.92
C PRO A 257 -3.22 -7.18 34.19
N ALA A 258 -2.00 -7.36 33.66
CA ALA A 258 -1.34 -6.33 32.86
C ALA A 258 -2.04 -6.11 31.50
N TYR A 259 -2.69 -7.14 30.95
CA TYR A 259 -3.50 -7.03 29.74
C TYR A 259 -4.75 -6.20 30.00
N ASP A 260 -5.44 -6.43 31.12
CA ASP A 260 -6.64 -5.66 31.50
C ASP A 260 -6.30 -4.18 31.79
N ALA A 261 -5.15 -3.92 32.41
CA ALA A 261 -4.65 -2.56 32.57
C ALA A 261 -4.34 -1.90 31.22
N TRP A 262 -3.76 -2.66 30.27
CA TRP A 262 -3.48 -2.16 28.92
C TRP A 262 -4.75 -1.89 28.12
N THR A 263 -5.76 -2.77 28.15
CA THR A 263 -7.05 -2.56 27.47
C THR A 263 -7.75 -1.33 28.04
N SER A 264 -7.72 -1.12 29.36
CA SER A 264 -8.26 0.08 30.00
C SER A 264 -7.54 1.36 29.55
N ARG A 265 -6.20 1.33 29.42
CA ARG A 265 -5.44 2.47 28.86
C ARG A 265 -5.80 2.73 27.39
N LYS A 266 -5.93 1.67 26.58
CA LYS A 266 -6.31 1.78 25.17
C LYS A 266 -7.68 2.40 25.00
N ALA A 267 -8.67 1.94 25.77
CA ALA A 267 -10.02 2.49 25.74
C ALA A 267 -10.03 3.99 26.08
N ARG A 268 -9.29 4.41 27.11
CA ARG A 268 -9.14 5.84 27.43
C ARG A 268 -8.49 6.64 26.31
N ALA A 269 -7.42 6.12 25.70
CA ALA A 269 -6.76 6.78 24.58
C ALA A 269 -7.69 6.92 23.35
N GLU A 270 -8.56 5.95 23.10
CA GLU A 270 -9.57 6.01 22.03
C GLU A 270 -10.62 7.08 22.30
N VAL A 271 -11.12 7.18 23.53
CA VAL A 271 -12.06 8.24 23.94
C VAL A 271 -11.41 9.61 23.82
N ASN A 272 -10.19 9.79 24.32
CA ASN A 272 -9.46 11.06 24.23
C ASN A 272 -9.27 11.49 22.77
N ARG A 273 -8.87 10.57 21.89
CA ARG A 273 -8.74 10.84 20.45
C ARG A 273 -10.07 11.28 19.84
N ALA A 274 -11.18 10.64 20.23
CA ALA A 274 -12.51 10.99 19.71
C ALA A 274 -12.93 12.40 20.14
N VAL A 275 -12.68 12.77 21.40
CA VAL A 275 -12.94 14.13 21.92
C VAL A 275 -12.09 15.16 21.15
N GLU A 276 -10.79 14.92 21.00
CA GLU A 276 -9.90 15.81 20.25
C GLU A 276 -10.34 15.96 18.79
N GLN A 277 -10.73 14.86 18.14
CA GLN A 277 -11.24 14.89 16.77
C GLN A 277 -12.51 15.75 16.64
N ALA A 278 -13.42 15.68 17.62
CA ALA A 278 -14.62 16.51 17.63
C ALA A 278 -14.27 18.00 17.73
N THR A 279 -13.27 18.37 18.55
CA THR A 279 -12.78 19.75 18.63
C THR A 279 -12.18 20.23 17.30
N LEU A 280 -11.34 19.41 16.67
CA LEU A 280 -10.74 19.72 15.36
C LEU A 280 -11.77 19.84 14.24
N ASP A 281 -12.81 19.00 14.26
CA ASP A 281 -13.90 19.07 13.29
C ASP A 281 -14.75 20.34 13.49
N ALA A 282 -15.02 20.74 14.73
CA ALA A 282 -15.69 22.00 15.04
C ALA A 282 -14.88 23.21 14.56
N GLU A 283 -13.56 23.19 14.75
CA GLU A 283 -12.67 24.25 14.25
C GLU A 283 -12.65 24.29 12.71
N TYR A 284 -12.51 23.14 12.06
CA TYR A 284 -12.57 23.03 10.61
C TYR A 284 -13.88 23.60 10.05
N ASN A 285 -15.01 23.33 10.70
CA ASN A 285 -16.30 23.88 10.27
C ASN A 285 -16.36 25.40 10.38
N ARG A 286 -15.84 25.99 11.46
CA ARG A 286 -15.71 27.46 11.59
C ARG A 286 -14.81 28.06 10.50
N GLN A 287 -13.67 27.43 10.24
CA GLN A 287 -12.74 27.84 9.19
C GLN A 287 -13.37 27.70 7.79
N ARG A 288 -14.22 26.69 7.59
CA ARG A 288 -14.92 26.47 6.31
C ARG A 288 -15.93 27.57 6.04
N THR A 289 -16.73 27.98 7.03
CA THR A 289 -17.70 29.08 6.88
C THR A 289 -16.99 30.38 6.53
N SER A 290 -15.98 30.76 7.31
CA SER A 290 -15.16 31.96 7.05
C SER A 290 -14.43 31.91 5.69
N TYR A 291 -14.00 30.72 5.25
CA TYR A 291 -13.43 30.54 3.91
C TYR A 291 -14.45 30.80 2.80
N VAL A 292 -15.71 30.36 2.93
CA VAL A 292 -16.76 30.59 1.93
C VAL A 292 -17.02 32.09 1.78
N GLU A 293 -17.19 32.81 2.89
CA GLU A 293 -17.39 34.26 2.90
C GLU A 293 -16.20 35.01 2.30
N ALA A 294 -14.97 34.61 2.66
CA ALA A 294 -13.76 35.21 2.09
C ALA A 294 -13.64 34.93 0.59
N LEU A 295 -14.01 33.74 0.14
CA LEU A 295 -13.99 33.34 -1.26
C LEU A 295 -15.03 34.14 -2.06
N GLU A 296 -16.22 34.33 -1.50
CA GLU A 296 -17.27 35.14 -2.12
C GLU A 296 -16.82 36.59 -2.27
N ARG A 297 -16.34 37.24 -1.19
CA ARG A 297 -15.78 38.60 -1.25
C ARG A 297 -14.66 38.71 -2.28
N TRP A 298 -13.72 37.77 -2.27
CA TRP A 298 -12.64 37.72 -3.25
C TRP A 298 -13.18 37.60 -4.69
N SER A 299 -14.24 36.80 -4.89
CA SER A 299 -14.88 36.63 -6.20
C SER A 299 -15.56 37.91 -6.68
N GLN A 300 -16.22 38.66 -5.79
CA GLN A 300 -16.88 39.92 -6.09
C GLN A 300 -15.86 41.01 -6.45
N VAL A 301 -14.77 41.15 -5.69
CA VAL A 301 -13.67 42.09 -6.01
C VAL A 301 -13.00 41.72 -7.33
N ARG A 302 -12.75 40.43 -7.57
CA ARG A 302 -12.18 39.95 -8.85
C ARG A 302 -13.13 40.19 -10.03
N ALA A 303 -14.43 40.09 -9.78
CA ALA A 303 -15.48 40.46 -10.70
C ALA A 303 -15.72 41.99 -10.74
N GLY A 304 -14.93 42.83 -10.07
CA GLY A 304 -15.06 44.29 -10.07
C GLY A 304 -16.46 44.77 -9.70
N ARG A 305 -17.12 44.08 -8.76
CA ARG A 305 -18.45 44.42 -8.23
C ARG A 305 -18.38 45.13 -6.87
N VAL A 306 -17.18 45.37 -6.36
CA VAL A 306 -16.86 46.00 -5.07
C VAL A 306 -15.78 47.04 -5.33
#